data_AF-A0A927ABT8-F1
#
_entry.id   AF-A0A927ABT8-F1
#
_cell.length_a   1.000
_cell.length_b   1.000
_cell.length_c   1.000
_cell.angle_alpha   90.00
_cell.angle_beta   90.00
_cell.angle_gamma   90.00
#
_symmetry.space_group_name_H-M   'P 1'
#
loop_
_entity.id
_entity.type
_entity.pdbx_description
1 polymer ?
#
loop_
_entity_poly.entity_id
_entity_poly.type
_entity_poly.pdbx_seq_one_letter_code
_entity_poly.pdbx_strand_id
1 'polypeptide(L)'
;MQHNPFASISVLLTHYCFDLEEQTTEEVVKNWLGEYPAKWVLSAIVEALYQGRYKVTSVEKILFHWRLRGKPNSHFDREFADLVCRVLLRRARLKAQKMRARQMPLRAAA
;
A
#
# COMPACT_ATOMS: atom_id res chain seq x y z
N MET A 1 3.91 -16.37 -2.03
CA MET A 1 3.27 -15.63 -0.93
C MET A 1 2.00 -15.01 -1.48
N GLN A 2 0.82 -15.41 -1.02
CA GLN A 2 -0.43 -14.71 -1.35
C GLN A 2 -0.36 -13.34 -0.64
N HIS A 3 0.07 -12.30 -1.36
CA HIS A 3 0.09 -10.94 -0.82
C HIS A 3 -1.34 -10.41 -0.81
N ASN A 4 -1.90 -10.14 0.37
CA ASN A 4 -3.19 -9.47 0.48
C ASN A 4 -3.03 -8.01 -0.01
N PRO A 5 -3.58 -7.65 -1.19
CA PRO A 5 -3.38 -6.32 -1.77
C PRO A 5 -3.97 -5.22 -0.89
N PHE A 6 -5.10 -5.50 -0.22
CA PHE A 6 -5.73 -4.59 0.71
C PHE A 6 -4.75 -4.19 1.82
N ALA A 7 -4.16 -5.19 2.48
CA ALA A 7 -3.21 -4.95 3.57
C ALA A 7 -1.95 -4.19 3.11
N SER A 8 -1.44 -4.49 1.91
CA SER A 8 -0.30 -3.78 1.33
C SER A 8 -0.62 -2.32 1.06
N ILE A 9 -1.77 -2.04 0.42
CA ILE A 9 -2.20 -0.67 0.10
C ILE A 9 -2.40 0.13 1.40
N SER A 10 -3.11 -0.42 2.39
CA SER A 10 -3.31 0.25 3.68
C SER A 10 -1.98 0.58 4.36
N VAL A 11 -1.01 -0.35 4.31
CA VAL A 11 0.34 -0.10 4.87
C VAL A 11 1.03 1.06 4.17
N LEU A 12 0.94 1.18 2.85
CA LEU A 12 1.56 2.29 2.11
C LEU A 12 0.91 3.63 2.46
N LEU A 13 -0.43 3.70 2.42
CA LEU A 13 -1.16 4.92 2.73
C LEU A 13 -0.86 5.42 4.15
N THR A 14 -0.89 4.53 5.14
CA THR A 14 -0.57 4.89 6.53
C THR A 14 0.91 5.21 6.73
N HIS A 15 1.84 4.46 6.11
CA HIS A 15 3.27 4.67 6.35
C HIS A 15 3.77 6.00 5.80
N TYR A 16 3.28 6.40 4.63
CA TYR A 16 3.64 7.65 3.98
C TYR A 16 2.69 8.81 4.34
N CYS A 17 1.81 8.61 5.33
CA CYS A 17 0.88 9.62 5.82
C CYS A 17 0.08 10.29 4.70
N PHE A 18 -0.53 9.47 3.83
CA PHE A 18 -1.38 10.01 2.77
C PHE A 18 -2.51 10.85 3.38
N ASP A 19 -2.74 12.01 2.78
CA ASP A 19 -3.94 12.83 2.98
C ASP A 19 -5.12 12.08 2.37
N LEU A 20 -5.98 11.57 3.25
CA LEU A 20 -7.20 10.81 2.91
C LEU A 20 -8.44 11.72 2.82
N GLU A 21 -8.27 13.03 3.02
CA GLU A 21 -9.36 13.99 3.14
C GLU A 21 -10.34 13.56 4.25
N GLU A 22 -11.62 13.35 3.94
CA GLU A 22 -12.64 12.91 4.89
C GLU A 22 -12.86 11.39 4.91
N GLN A 23 -12.09 10.63 4.13
CA GLN A 23 -12.26 9.18 3.98
C GLN A 23 -11.35 8.39 4.92
N THR A 24 -11.81 7.22 5.34
CA THR A 24 -10.95 6.25 6.03
C THR A 24 -10.06 5.50 5.05
N THR A 25 -8.94 4.95 5.53
CA THR A 25 -8.09 4.07 4.70
C THR A 25 -8.89 2.88 4.16
N GLU A 26 -9.82 2.32 4.95
CA GLU A 26 -10.61 1.17 4.52
C GLU A 26 -11.54 1.49 3.36
N GLU A 27 -12.25 2.63 3.41
CA GLU A 27 -13.13 3.10 2.33
C GLU A 27 -12.35 3.32 1.04
N VAL A 28 -11.24 4.05 1.11
CA VAL A 28 -10.37 4.34 -0.05
C VAL A 28 -9.89 3.04 -0.71
N VAL A 29 -9.37 2.09 0.09
CA VAL A 29 -8.86 0.82 -0.47
C VAL A 29 -9.97 -0.05 -1.04
N LYS A 30 -11.15 -0.12 -0.40
CA LYS A 30 -12.30 -0.87 -0.95
C LYS A 30 -12.76 -0.27 -2.28
N ASN A 31 -12.87 1.05 -2.36
CA ASN A 31 -13.29 1.74 -3.57
C ASN A 31 -12.32 1.46 -4.73
N TRP A 32 -11.01 1.65 -4.52
CA TRP A 32 -10.03 1.40 -5.57
C TRP A 32 -9.96 -0.06 -6.00
N LEU A 33 -10.03 -1.02 -5.06
CA LEU A 33 -10.00 -2.45 -5.40
C LEU A 33 -11.31 -2.97 -6.00
N GLY A 34 -12.43 -2.25 -5.83
CA GLY A 34 -13.68 -2.52 -6.51
C GLY A 34 -13.67 -2.11 -7.98
N GLU A 35 -12.87 -1.10 -8.33
CA GLU A 35 -12.83 -0.52 -9.68
C GLU A 35 -11.60 -0.90 -10.51
N TYR A 36 -10.45 -1.11 -9.86
CA TYR A 36 -9.16 -1.27 -10.52
C TYR A 36 -8.45 -2.56 -10.10
N PRO A 37 -7.67 -3.20 -11.01
CA PRO A 37 -6.81 -4.31 -10.62
C PRO A 37 -5.83 -3.90 -9.53
N ALA A 38 -5.65 -4.75 -8.51
CA ALA A 38 -4.75 -4.45 -7.38
C ALA A 38 -3.33 -4.00 -7.79
N LYS A 39 -2.80 -4.58 -8.87
CA LYS A 39 -1.49 -4.18 -9.42
C LYS A 39 -1.50 -2.73 -9.91
N TRP A 40 -2.57 -2.28 -10.55
CA TRP A 40 -2.72 -0.89 -10.98
C TRP A 40 -2.75 0.05 -9.79
N VAL A 41 -3.53 -0.29 -8.75
CA VAL A 41 -3.62 0.52 -7.53
C VAL A 41 -2.26 0.67 -6.86
N LEU A 42 -1.53 -0.44 -6.67
CA LEU A 42 -0.18 -0.40 -6.10
C LEU A 42 0.78 0.43 -6.97
N SER A 43 0.79 0.22 -8.29
CA SER A 43 1.62 1.01 -9.19
C SER A 43 1.28 2.49 -9.18
N ALA A 44 -0.01 2.86 -9.06
CA ALA A 44 -0.45 4.26 -9.03
C ALA A 44 -0.04 4.95 -7.72
N ILE A 45 -0.05 4.23 -6.60
CA ILE A 45 0.47 4.73 -5.32
C ILE A 45 1.97 4.97 -5.41
N VAL A 46 2.73 4.02 -5.96
CA VAL A 46 4.17 4.17 -6.16
C VAL A 46 4.47 5.34 -7.10
N GLU A 47 3.71 5.50 -8.17
CA GLU A 47 3.81 6.63 -9.09
C GLU A 47 3.53 7.97 -8.39
N ALA A 48 2.49 8.05 -7.56
CA ALA A 48 2.18 9.26 -6.79
C ALA A 48 3.33 9.61 -5.83
N LEU A 49 3.87 8.62 -5.12
CA LEU A 49 5.03 8.78 -4.25
C LEU A 49 6.27 9.24 -5.01
N TYR A 50 6.52 8.68 -6.19
CA TYR A 50 7.63 9.07 -7.06
C TYR A 50 7.51 10.53 -7.50
N GLN A 51 6.28 10.99 -7.77
CA GLN A 51 5.99 12.38 -8.07
C GLN A 51 5.93 13.30 -6.84
N GLY A 52 6.21 12.79 -5.63
CA GLY A 52 6.15 13.56 -4.38
C GLY A 52 4.73 13.94 -3.94
N ARG A 53 3.72 13.20 -4.39
CA ARG A 53 2.30 13.45 -4.11
C ARG A 53 1.77 12.48 -3.06
N TYR A 54 1.30 13.01 -1.94
CA TYR A 54 0.81 12.24 -0.80
C TYR A 54 -0.70 12.36 -0.60
N LYS A 55 -1.48 12.59 -1.67
CA LYS A 55 -2.95 12.72 -1.59
C LYS A 55 -3.65 11.57 -2.28
N VAL A 56 -4.74 11.07 -1.71
CA VAL A 56 -5.57 10.03 -2.36
C VAL A 56 -6.08 10.47 -3.72
N THR A 57 -6.48 11.74 -3.85
CA THR A 57 -6.90 12.34 -5.13
C THR A 57 -5.82 12.35 -6.20
N SER A 58 -4.53 12.29 -5.82
CA SER A 58 -3.44 12.14 -6.80
C SER A 58 -3.38 10.73 -7.36
N VAL A 59 -3.60 9.71 -6.53
CA VAL A 59 -3.65 8.30 -6.94
C VAL A 59 -4.85 8.07 -7.85
N GLU A 60 -6.02 8.60 -7.49
CA GLU A 60 -7.24 8.52 -8.30
C GLU A 60 -7.08 9.13 -9.68
N LYS A 61 -6.45 10.31 -9.76
CA LYS A 61 -6.13 10.93 -11.06
C LYS A 61 -5.25 10.01 -11.89
N ILE A 62 -4.19 9.42 -11.33
CA ILE A 62 -3.31 8.50 -12.07
C ILE A 62 -4.10 7.28 -12.57
N LEU A 63 -4.90 6.65 -11.71
CA LEU A 63 -5.73 5.50 -12.05
C LEU A 63 -6.73 5.81 -13.17
N PHE A 64 -7.41 6.96 -13.09
CA PHE A 64 -8.33 7.43 -14.11
C PHE A 64 -7.62 7.60 -15.47
N HIS A 65 -6.46 8.25 -15.48
CA HIS A 65 -5.68 8.41 -16.72
C HIS A 65 -5.22 7.07 -17.30
N TRP A 66 -4.79 6.12 -16.47
CA TRP A 66 -4.42 4.78 -16.93
C TRP A 66 -5.60 3.98 -17.48
N ARG A 67 -6.79 4.15 -16.89
CA ARG A 67 -8.03 3.54 -17.38
C ARG A 67 -8.42 4.08 -18.74
N LEU A 68 -8.36 5.40 -18.94
CA LEU A 68 -8.60 6.02 -20.24
C LEU A 68 -7.61 5.51 -21.30
N ARG A 69 -6.36 5.26 -20.94
CA ARG A 69 -5.33 4.72 -21.85
C ARG A 69 -5.42 3.20 -22.03
N GLY A 70 -6.23 2.50 -21.22
CA GLY A 70 -6.32 1.05 -21.20
C GLY A 70 -5.08 0.33 -20.64
N LYS A 71 -4.07 1.06 -20.12
CA LYS A 71 -2.85 0.47 -19.57
C LYS A 71 -2.18 1.37 -18.53
N PRO A 72 -1.46 0.77 -17.55
CA PRO A 72 -0.58 1.53 -16.65
C PRO A 72 0.53 2.24 -17.43
N ASN A 73 0.92 3.41 -16.95
CA ASN A 73 2.08 4.13 -17.43
C ASN A 73 2.82 4.76 -16.25
N SER A 74 3.75 4.00 -15.71
CA SER A 74 4.60 4.37 -14.58
C SER A 74 5.94 4.91 -15.06
N HIS A 75 6.47 5.91 -14.37
CA HIS A 75 7.78 6.51 -14.64
C HIS A 75 8.81 6.19 -13.55
N PHE A 76 8.36 5.71 -12.38
CA PHE A 76 9.28 5.28 -11.33
C PHE A 76 10.23 4.19 -11.86
N ASP A 77 11.49 4.26 -11.44
CA ASP A 77 12.49 3.24 -11.75
C ASP A 77 12.39 2.06 -10.77
N ARG A 78 13.19 1.03 -11.06
CA ARG A 78 13.24 -0.19 -10.24
C ARG A 78 13.77 0.09 -8.82
N GLU A 79 14.71 1.00 -8.64
CA GLU A 79 15.30 1.28 -7.34
C GLU A 79 14.27 1.90 -6.39
N PHE A 80 13.45 2.79 -6.92
CA PHE A 80 12.34 3.39 -6.19
C PHE A 80 11.27 2.35 -5.83
N ALA A 81 10.91 1.47 -6.77
CA ALA A 81 9.98 0.37 -6.50
C ALA A 81 10.52 -0.56 -5.40
N ASP A 82 11.81 -0.89 -5.43
CA ASP A 82 12.48 -1.72 -4.42
C ASP A 82 12.51 -1.02 -3.04
N LEU A 83 12.67 0.30 -3.00
CA LEU A 83 12.56 1.07 -1.76
C LEU A 83 11.18 0.93 -1.13
N VAL A 84 10.11 1.10 -1.90
CA VAL A 84 8.73 0.94 -1.41
C VAL A 84 8.45 -0.52 -1.02
N CYS A 85 8.96 -1.49 -1.79
CA CYS A 85 8.84 -2.91 -1.47
C CYS A 85 9.48 -3.27 -0.12
N ARG A 86 10.65 -2.70 0.19
CA ARG A 86 11.33 -2.88 1.49
C ARG A 86 10.47 -2.42 2.67
N VAL A 87 9.68 -1.36 2.52
CA VAL A 87 8.70 -0.92 3.55
C VAL A 87 7.69 -2.02 3.83
N LEU A 88 7.08 -2.57 2.77
CA LEU A 88 6.07 -3.62 2.89
C LEU A 88 6.65 -4.86 3.58
N LEU A 89 7.84 -5.32 3.17
CA LEU A 89 8.52 -6.46 3.78
C LEU A 89 8.85 -6.22 5.25
N ARG A 90 9.37 -5.03 5.59
CA ARG A 90 9.69 -4.68 6.98
C ARG A 90 8.44 -4.67 7.86
N ARG A 91 7.34 -4.07 7.38
CA ARG A 91 6.07 -4.02 8.12
C ARG A 91 5.44 -5.40 8.29
N ALA A 92 5.49 -6.24 7.25
CA ALA A 92 5.05 -7.62 7.34
C ALA A 92 5.86 -8.42 8.37
N ARG A 93 7.19 -8.28 8.38
CA ARG A 93 8.08 -8.92 9.35
C ARG A 93 7.78 -8.50 10.79
N LEU A 94 7.61 -7.20 11.04
CA LEU A 94 7.29 -6.66 12.37
C LEU A 94 5.92 -7.15 12.86
N LYS A 95 4.91 -7.21 11.98
CA LYS A 95 3.61 -7.80 12.31
C LYS A 95 3.76 -9.27 12.72
N ALA A 96 4.51 -10.07 11.96
CA ALA A 96 4.74 -11.48 12.28
C ALA A 96 5.47 -11.68 13.62
N GLN A 97 6.50 -10.87 13.92
CA GLN A 97 7.20 -10.91 15.20
C GLN A 97 6.29 -10.58 16.39
N LYS A 98 5.46 -9.54 16.26
CA LYS A 98 4.48 -9.17 17.29
C LYS A 98 3.44 -10.26 17.55
N MET A 99 2.98 -10.94 16.49
CA MET A 99 2.05 -12.07 16.65
C MET A 99 2.70 -13.24 17.39
N ARG A 100 3.96 -13.58 17.06
CA ARG A 100 4.72 -14.62 17.78
C ARG A 100 4.93 -14.27 19.25
N ALA A 101 5.29 -13.02 19.56
CA ALA A 101 5.46 -12.57 20.95
C ALA A 101 4.16 -12.60 21.78
N ARG A 102 3.00 -12.38 21.14
CA ARG A 102 1.68 -12.48 21.79
C ARG A 102 1.20 -13.92 22.03
N GLN A 103 1.75 -14.90 21.31
CA GLN A 103 1.39 -16.32 21.42
C GLN A 103 2.33 -17.11 22.33
N MET A 104 3.38 -16.49 22.87
CA MET A 104 4.28 -17.13 23.84
C MET A 104 3.58 -17.19 25.21
N PRO A 105 3.25 -18.38 25.75
CA PRO A 105 2.58 -18.47 27.04
C PRO A 105 3.54 -18.06 28.16
N LEU A 106 3.01 -17.40 29.19
CA LEU A 106 3.65 -17.24 30.50
C LEU A 106 3.85 -18.65 31.10
N ARG A 107 4.95 -19.32 30.74
CA ARG A 107 5.40 -20.57 31.37
C ARG A 107 6.90 -20.49 31.64
N ALA A 108 7.25 -19.66 32.60
CA ALA A 108 8.53 -19.71 33.32
C ALA A 108 8.44 -18.78 34.55
N ALA A 109 7.53 -19.10 35.45
CA ALA A 109 7.53 -18.58 36.82
C ALA A 109 6.97 -19.70 37.71
N ALA A 110 7.79 -20.72 37.92
CA ALA A 110 7.63 -21.77 38.92
C ALA A 110 9.03 -22.17 39.37
#